data_AF-A0A7Y3WHV9-F1
#
_entry.id   AF-A0A7Y3WHV9-F1
#
_cell.length_a   1.000
_cell.length_b   1.000
_cell.length_c   1.000
_cell.angle_alpha   90.00
_cell.angle_beta   90.00
_cell.angle_gamma   90.00
#
_symmetry.space_group_name_H-M   'P 1'
#
loop_
_entity.id
_entity.type
_entity.pdbx_description
1 polymer ?
#
loop_
_entity_poly.entity_id
_entity_poly.type
_entity_poly.pdbx_seq_one_letter_code
_entity_poly.pdbx_strand_id
1 'polypeptide(L)'
;MLPVQTMGLSLMALRYAIPPSYVELLMVPPMTLNALEDMASAVQLPHLVERLRALAASLEDYASLGAADISRSATTSDWVVGERAVPILIGKMKSHPLIQDGKIGATTEVFFADPEVGLVRTFDRWYRLVPDMLQMVGKLQ
;
A
#
# COMPACT_ATOMS: atom_id res chain seq x y z
N MET A 1 -30.45 -31.23 7.00
CA MET A 1 -29.58 -30.87 5.86
C MET A 1 -29.99 -29.47 5.42
N LEU A 2 -29.25 -28.44 5.84
CA LEU A 2 -29.48 -27.04 5.46
C LEU A 2 -28.23 -26.58 4.70
N PRO A 3 -28.35 -25.83 3.60
CA PRO A 3 -27.19 -25.38 2.84
C PRO A 3 -26.54 -24.19 3.56
N VAL A 4 -25.24 -24.31 3.82
CA VAL A 4 -24.39 -23.17 4.19
C VAL A 4 -24.17 -22.35 2.91
N GLN A 5 -24.84 -21.21 2.82
CA GLN A 5 -24.45 -20.17 1.87
C GLN A 5 -23.12 -19.56 2.33
N THR A 6 -22.04 -19.91 1.66
CA THR A 6 -20.76 -19.23 1.82
C THR A 6 -20.89 -17.82 1.26
N MET A 7 -21.15 -16.83 2.11
CA MET A 7 -20.92 -15.43 1.78
C MET A 7 -19.42 -15.24 1.63
N GLY A 8 -18.94 -15.32 0.38
CA GLY A 8 -17.59 -14.94 -0.02
C GLY A 8 -17.40 -13.43 0.10
N LEU A 9 -17.29 -12.91 1.31
CA LEU A 9 -16.64 -11.63 1.53
C LEU A 9 -15.14 -11.86 1.32
N SER A 10 -14.67 -11.49 0.13
CA SER A 10 -13.26 -11.57 -0.27
C SER A 10 -12.38 -10.95 0.82
N LEU A 11 -11.40 -11.70 1.32
CA LEU A 11 -10.41 -11.27 2.32
C LEU A 11 -9.71 -9.95 1.91
N MET A 12 -9.72 -9.62 0.61
CA MET A 12 -9.23 -8.35 0.07
C MET A 12 -10.07 -7.16 0.54
N ALA A 13 -11.40 -7.25 0.56
CA ALA A 13 -12.26 -6.11 0.91
C ALA A 13 -12.08 -5.63 2.37
N LEU A 14 -11.74 -6.56 3.27
CA LEU A 14 -11.48 -6.27 4.69
C LEU A 14 -10.17 -5.50 4.93
N ARG A 15 -9.19 -5.57 4.02
CA ARG A 15 -7.94 -4.80 4.14
C ARG A 15 -8.11 -3.31 3.84
N TYR A 16 -9.13 -2.93 3.08
CA TYR A 16 -9.24 -1.57 2.53
C TYR A 16 -10.36 -0.74 3.16
N ALA A 17 -11.43 -1.39 3.66
CA ALA A 17 -12.53 -0.68 4.31
C ALA A 17 -12.18 -0.35 5.77
N ILE A 18 -12.08 0.94 6.10
CA ILE A 18 -11.91 1.38 7.49
C ILE A 18 -13.31 1.40 8.15
N PRO A 19 -13.54 0.67 9.25
CA PRO A 19 -14.80 0.74 9.99
C PRO A 19 -15.08 2.19 10.44
N PRO A 20 -16.35 2.66 10.44
CA PRO A 20 -16.69 4.01 10.86
C PRO A 20 -16.18 4.37 12.27
N SER A 21 -16.13 3.38 13.19
CA SER A 21 -15.61 3.55 14.55
C SER A 21 -14.11 3.81 14.63
N TYR A 22 -13.34 3.48 13.60
CA TYR A 22 -11.89 3.74 13.54
C TYR A 22 -11.57 5.12 12.94
N VAL A 23 -12.54 5.76 12.29
CA VAL A 23 -12.35 7.08 11.64
C VAL A 23 -12.11 8.19 12.66
N GLU A 24 -12.76 8.13 13.83
CA GLU A 24 -12.54 9.10 14.92
C GLU A 24 -11.23 8.84 15.71
N LEU A 25 -10.74 7.59 15.72
CA LEU A 25 -9.47 7.20 16.35
C LEU A 25 -8.25 7.45 15.46
N LEU A 26 -8.46 7.55 14.14
CA LEU A 26 -7.43 7.88 13.16
C LEU A 26 -7.30 9.39 12.97
N MET A 27 -7.19 10.14 14.07
CA MET A 27 -6.52 11.44 14.05
C MET A 27 -5.00 11.24 13.80
N VAL A 28 -4.68 10.44 12.79
CA VAL A 28 -3.38 10.35 12.18
C VAL A 28 -3.23 11.68 11.44
N PRO A 29 -2.17 12.46 11.69
CA PRO A 29 -1.93 13.64 10.89
C PRO A 29 -2.03 13.22 9.42
N PRO A 30 -2.79 13.94 8.57
CA PRO A 30 -2.84 13.64 7.16
C PRO A 30 -1.40 13.49 6.70
N MET A 31 -1.09 12.43 5.96
CA MET A 31 0.25 12.27 5.38
C MET A 31 0.59 13.60 4.73
N THR A 32 1.50 14.34 5.37
CA THR A 32 1.81 15.69 4.96
C THR A 32 2.53 15.57 3.62
N LEU A 33 2.46 16.59 2.76
CA LEU A 33 3.25 16.62 1.53
C LEU A 33 4.73 16.28 1.82
N ASN A 34 5.26 16.73 2.95
CA ASN A 34 6.59 16.40 3.44
C ASN A 34 6.84 14.88 3.57
N ALA A 35 5.88 14.10 4.07
CA ALA A 35 6.04 12.64 4.17
C ALA A 35 6.06 11.96 2.79
N LEU A 36 5.32 12.49 1.82
CA LEU A 36 5.38 12.02 0.42
C LEU A 36 6.70 12.40 -0.25
N GLU A 37 7.21 13.60 0.02
CA GLU A 37 8.52 14.07 -0.45
C GLU A 37 9.66 13.23 0.14
N ASP A 38 9.62 12.93 1.43
CA ASP A 38 10.60 12.06 2.11
C ASP A 38 10.60 10.65 1.50
N MET A 39 9.42 10.10 1.21
CA MET A 39 9.29 8.79 0.55
C MET A 39 9.81 8.81 -0.89
N ALA A 40 9.46 9.85 -1.66
CA ALA A 40 9.92 10.00 -3.04
C ALA A 40 11.44 10.12 -3.10
N SER A 41 12.03 10.85 -2.15
CA SER A 41 13.49 11.01 -2.01
C SER A 41 14.17 9.68 -1.64
N ALA A 42 13.60 8.95 -0.68
CA ALA A 42 14.13 7.66 -0.22
C ALA A 42 14.09 6.56 -1.29
N VAL A 43 13.20 6.67 -2.27
CA VAL A 43 12.98 5.64 -3.29
C VAL A 43 13.28 6.17 -4.69
N GLN A 44 14.50 5.92 -5.16
CA GLN A 44 14.87 6.17 -6.55
C GLN A 44 14.23 5.12 -7.46
N LEU A 45 13.39 5.55 -8.41
CA LEU A 45 12.59 4.67 -9.27
C LEU A 45 13.42 3.58 -10.00
N PRO A 46 14.60 3.87 -10.60
CA PRO A 46 15.42 2.84 -11.23
C PRO A 46 15.83 1.73 -10.25
N HIS A 47 16.26 2.10 -9.05
CA HIS A 47 16.70 1.16 -8.03
C HIS A 47 15.52 0.33 -7.48
N LEU A 48 14.35 0.94 -7.30
CA LEU A 48 13.13 0.21 -6.94
C LEU A 48 12.79 -0.85 -7.99
N VAL A 49 12.83 -0.46 -9.27
CA VAL A 49 12.53 -1.37 -10.38
C VAL A 49 13.50 -2.54 -10.43
N GLU A 50 14.80 -2.30 -10.26
CA GLU A 50 15.82 -3.37 -10.19
C GLU A 50 15.55 -4.33 -9.03
N ARG A 51 15.27 -3.80 -7.84
CA ARG A 51 14.97 -4.62 -6.65
C ARG A 51 13.72 -5.48 -6.82
N LEU A 52 12.66 -4.91 -7.39
CA LEU A 52 11.41 -5.66 -7.62
C LEU A 52 11.59 -6.76 -8.67
N ARG A 53 12.39 -6.53 -9.72
CA ARG A 53 12.73 -7.58 -10.70
C ARG A 53 13.57 -8.70 -10.08
N ALA A 54 14.58 -8.34 -9.29
CA ALA A 54 15.40 -9.32 -8.61
C ALA A 54 14.57 -10.18 -7.62
N LEU A 55 13.64 -9.56 -6.90
CA LEU A 55 12.70 -10.28 -6.04
C LEU A 55 11.83 -11.25 -6.84
N ALA A 56 11.23 -10.80 -7.94
CA ALA A 56 10.37 -11.64 -8.77
C ALA A 56 11.16 -12.85 -9.31
N ALA A 57 12.33 -12.63 -9.89
CA ALA A 57 13.19 -13.69 -10.40
C ALA A 57 13.56 -14.71 -9.31
N SER A 58 13.94 -14.24 -8.12
CA SER A 58 14.29 -15.13 -7.00
C SER A 58 13.09 -15.97 -6.52
N LEU A 59 11.87 -15.43 -6.56
CA LEU A 59 10.66 -16.18 -6.20
C LEU A 59 10.27 -17.20 -7.29
N GLU A 60 10.50 -16.87 -8.55
CA GLU A 60 10.31 -17.78 -9.69
C GLU A 60 11.30 -18.95 -9.66
N ASP A 61 12.56 -18.68 -9.32
CA ASP A 61 13.60 -19.69 -9.10
C ASP A 61 13.18 -20.66 -7.99
N TYR A 62 12.70 -20.13 -6.85
CA TYR A 62 12.18 -20.95 -5.76
C TYR A 62 11.02 -21.83 -6.19
N ALA A 63 10.06 -21.26 -6.93
CA ALA A 63 8.89 -22.00 -7.40
C ALA A 63 9.26 -23.13 -8.37
N SER A 64 10.35 -22.98 -9.13
CA SER A 64 10.77 -23.91 -10.17
C SER A 64 11.72 -24.99 -9.65
N LEU A 65 12.72 -24.61 -8.84
CA LEU A 65 13.82 -25.46 -8.40
C LEU A 65 13.60 -26.04 -7.00
N GLY A 66 12.71 -25.41 -6.22
CA GLY A 66 12.43 -25.78 -4.85
C GLY A 66 13.55 -25.40 -3.87
N ALA A 67 13.33 -25.70 -2.59
CA ALA A 67 14.18 -25.21 -1.49
C ALA A 67 15.64 -25.74 -1.52
N ALA A 68 15.91 -26.83 -2.24
CA ALA A 68 17.23 -27.46 -2.27
C ALA A 68 18.26 -26.65 -3.08
N ASP A 69 17.81 -25.85 -4.05
CA ASP A 69 18.68 -25.11 -4.97
C ASP A 69 18.86 -23.64 -4.57
N ILE A 70 18.25 -23.22 -3.45
CA ILE A 70 18.32 -21.84 -2.97
C ILE A 70 19.58 -21.65 -2.14
N SER A 71 20.52 -20.89 -2.68
CA SER A 71 21.74 -20.49 -1.97
C SER A 71 21.40 -19.65 -0.75
N ARG A 72 21.74 -20.15 0.44
CA ARG A 72 21.53 -19.44 1.72
C ARG A 72 22.66 -18.44 1.93
N SER A 73 22.41 -17.16 1.69
CA SER A 73 23.40 -16.09 1.92
C SER A 73 23.33 -15.47 3.31
N ALA A 74 22.15 -15.47 3.95
CA ALA A 74 21.92 -14.95 5.29
C ALA A 74 21.19 -15.97 6.17
N THR A 75 21.58 -16.08 7.43
CA THR A 75 20.94 -16.95 8.42
C THR A 75 20.61 -16.15 9.68
N THR A 76 19.45 -16.45 10.28
CA THR A 76 18.98 -15.82 11.51
C THR A 76 18.59 -16.93 12.48
N SER A 77 19.21 -16.97 13.67
CA SER A 77 18.80 -17.85 14.77
C SER A 77 17.87 -17.11 15.75
N ASP A 78 17.15 -17.86 16.58
CA ASP A 78 16.34 -17.32 17.69
C ASP A 78 15.32 -16.25 17.29
N TRP A 79 14.70 -16.43 16.12
CA TRP A 79 13.82 -15.44 15.52
C TRP A 79 12.38 -15.51 16.05
N VAL A 80 11.71 -14.35 16.05
CA VAL A 80 10.27 -14.18 16.26
C VAL A 80 9.70 -13.34 15.12
N VAL A 81 8.44 -13.56 14.79
CA VAL A 81 7.74 -12.73 13.79
C VAL A 81 7.43 -11.37 14.40
N GLY A 82 7.85 -10.30 13.73
CA GLY A 82 7.51 -8.92 14.08
C GLY A 82 6.74 -8.23 12.96
N GLU A 83 5.98 -7.19 13.32
CA GLU A 83 5.27 -6.32 12.38
C GLU A 83 5.89 -4.91 12.41
N ARG A 84 5.90 -4.22 11.27
CA ARG A 84 6.37 -2.83 11.15
C ARG A 84 5.28 -1.95 10.54
N ALA A 85 5.23 -0.69 10.96
CA ALA A 85 4.42 0.31 10.27
C ALA A 85 4.99 0.58 8.87
N VAL A 86 4.10 0.71 7.90
CA VAL A 86 4.43 1.04 6.50
C VAL A 86 3.57 2.21 6.04
N PRO A 87 4.07 3.06 5.12
CA PRO A 87 3.28 4.17 4.61
C PRO A 87 2.10 3.66 3.77
N ILE A 88 0.91 4.20 4.03
CA ILE A 88 -0.32 3.91 3.29
C ILE A 88 -1.05 5.21 2.97
N LEU A 89 -1.92 5.19 1.96
CA LEU A 89 -2.85 6.29 1.71
C LEU A 89 -4.17 6.02 2.42
N ILE A 90 -4.73 7.06 3.04
CA ILE A 90 -6.09 7.04 3.60
C ILE A 90 -6.85 8.22 3.01
N GLY A 91 -8.06 7.96 2.50
CA GLY A 91 -8.88 9.03 1.93
C GLY A 91 -10.14 8.52 1.25
N LYS A 92 -10.90 9.47 0.67
CA LYS A 92 -12.08 9.15 -0.13
C LYS A 92 -11.65 8.49 -1.44
N MET A 93 -12.11 7.26 -1.65
CA MET A 93 -11.80 6.49 -2.84
C MET A 93 -12.70 6.90 -4.01
N LYS A 94 -12.14 6.82 -5.22
CA LYS A 94 -12.88 6.96 -6.47
C LYS A 94 -12.39 5.90 -7.45
N SER A 95 -13.31 5.23 -8.14
CA SER A 95 -13.04 4.16 -9.10
C SER A 95 -12.29 2.97 -8.51
N HIS A 96 -12.41 2.72 -7.20
CA HIS A 96 -11.83 1.53 -6.57
C HIS A 96 -12.75 0.32 -6.84
N PRO A 97 -12.23 -0.84 -7.28
CA PRO A 97 -13.10 -1.95 -7.68
C PRO A 97 -13.89 -2.57 -6.53
N LEU A 98 -13.42 -2.38 -5.29
CA LEU A 98 -14.05 -2.95 -4.08
C LEU A 98 -14.61 -1.91 -3.12
N ILE A 99 -14.31 -0.61 -3.33
CA ILE A 99 -14.75 0.45 -2.43
C ILE A 99 -15.61 1.41 -3.24
N GLN A 100 -16.84 1.61 -2.79
CA GLN A 100 -17.76 2.55 -3.41
C GLN A 100 -17.17 3.97 -3.38
N ASP A 101 -17.37 4.70 -4.48
CA ASP A 101 -16.97 6.10 -4.61
C ASP A 101 -17.44 6.95 -3.42
N GLY A 102 -16.54 7.83 -2.94
CA GLY A 102 -16.77 8.73 -1.82
C GLY A 102 -16.63 8.10 -0.44
N LYS A 103 -16.49 6.77 -0.34
CA LYS A 103 -16.18 6.09 0.93
C LYS A 103 -14.71 6.22 1.28
N ILE A 104 -14.43 6.31 2.58
CA ILE A 104 -13.06 6.27 3.09
C ILE A 104 -12.50 4.86 2.93
N GLY A 105 -11.30 4.78 2.39
CA GLY A 105 -10.51 3.56 2.38
C GLY A 105 -9.07 3.82 2.82
N ALA A 106 -8.38 2.74 3.15
CA ALA A 106 -6.93 2.67 3.24
C ALA A 106 -6.38 1.93 2.04
N THR A 107 -5.14 2.20 1.62
CA THR A 107 -4.41 1.37 0.65
C THR A 107 -3.51 0.36 1.36
N THR A 108 -2.90 -0.53 0.58
CA THR A 108 -1.68 -1.23 1.01
C THR A 108 -0.47 -0.29 1.03
N GLU A 109 0.70 -0.84 1.37
CA GLU A 109 1.98 -0.11 1.37
C GLU A 109 2.21 0.66 0.07
N VAL A 110 2.66 1.90 0.23
CA VAL A 110 3.14 2.74 -0.86
C VAL A 110 4.59 2.38 -1.17
N PHE A 111 4.85 2.08 -2.45
CA PHE A 111 6.19 1.73 -2.94
C PHE A 111 6.87 2.90 -3.64
N PHE A 112 6.10 3.79 -4.26
CA PHE A 112 6.64 4.94 -4.97
C PHE A 112 5.65 6.09 -4.93
N ALA A 113 6.16 7.32 -4.83
CA ALA A 113 5.38 8.53 -4.93
C ALA A 113 6.13 9.55 -5.79
N ASP A 114 5.38 10.28 -6.61
CA ASP A 114 5.82 11.46 -7.34
C ASP A 114 4.87 12.61 -6.93
N PRO A 115 5.26 13.40 -5.92
CA PRO A 115 4.44 14.48 -5.39
C PRO A 115 4.19 15.59 -6.44
N GLU A 116 5.15 15.84 -7.32
CA GLU A 116 5.08 16.92 -8.33
C GLU A 116 3.89 16.72 -9.28
N VAL A 117 3.63 15.48 -9.67
CA VAL A 117 2.50 15.12 -10.55
C VAL A 117 1.33 14.45 -9.83
N GLY A 118 1.42 14.35 -8.49
CA GLY A 118 0.40 13.77 -7.63
C GLY A 118 0.12 12.30 -7.92
N LEU A 119 1.15 11.49 -8.19
CA LEU A 119 1.01 10.06 -8.45
C LEU A 119 1.62 9.23 -7.34
N VAL A 120 0.92 8.18 -6.94
CA VAL A 120 1.39 7.23 -5.93
C VAL A 120 1.16 5.81 -6.44
N ARG A 121 2.15 4.94 -6.23
CA ARG A 121 2.12 3.53 -6.59
C ARG A 121 2.13 2.68 -5.33
N THR A 122 1.12 1.82 -5.22
CA THR A 122 1.10 0.67 -4.31
C THR A 122 1.51 -0.60 -5.07
N PHE A 123 1.56 -1.76 -4.42
CA PHE A 123 1.88 -3.00 -5.13
C PHE A 123 0.96 -3.23 -6.35
N ASP A 124 -0.34 -3.02 -6.19
CA ASP A 124 -1.34 -3.38 -7.20
C ASP A 124 -1.82 -2.20 -8.06
N ARG A 125 -1.80 -0.97 -7.54
CA ARG A 125 -2.51 0.16 -8.17
C ARG A 125 -1.74 1.47 -8.18
N TRP A 126 -2.01 2.26 -9.21
CA TRP A 126 -1.72 3.68 -9.26
C TRP A 126 -2.87 4.46 -8.66
N TYR A 127 -2.54 5.44 -7.83
CA TYR A 127 -3.45 6.41 -7.25
C TYR A 127 -3.04 7.79 -7.72
N ARG A 128 -4.04 8.61 -8.07
CA ARG A 128 -3.86 10.03 -8.32
C ARG A 128 -4.34 10.79 -7.10
N LEU A 129 -3.44 11.56 -6.52
CA LEU A 129 -3.78 12.50 -5.46
C LEU A 129 -4.40 13.73 -6.11
N VAL A 130 -5.65 13.98 -5.79
CA VAL A 130 -6.31 15.24 -6.13
C VAL A 130 -6.06 16.18 -4.96
N PRO A 131 -5.55 17.40 -5.19
CA PRO A 131 -5.49 18.41 -4.14
C PRO A 131 -6.87 18.57 -3.53
N ASP A 132 -6.95 18.61 -2.20
CA ASP A 132 -8.20 18.94 -1.56
C ASP A 132 -8.56 20.37 -1.99
N MET A 133 -9.79 20.60 -2.47
CA MET A 133 -10.19 21.93 -2.95
C MET A 133 -9.98 23.01 -1.88
N LEU A 134 -10.05 22.63 -0.59
CA LEU A 134 -9.75 23.48 0.55
C LEU A 134 -8.28 23.89 0.64
N GLN A 135 -7.34 23.02 0.25
CA GLN A 135 -5.91 23.36 0.18
C GLN A 135 -5.59 24.31 -0.99
N MET A 136 -6.37 24.26 -2.07
CA MET A 136 -6.21 25.20 -3.20
C MET A 136 -6.68 26.61 -2.85
N VAL A 137 -7.73 26.75 -2.03
CA VAL A 137 -8.23 28.05 -1.57
C VAL A 137 -7.25 28.72 -0.59
N GLY A 138 -6.59 27.96 0.28
CA GLY A 138 -5.60 28.49 1.24
C GLY A 138 -4.30 29.00 0.63
N LYS A 139 -4.00 28.68 -0.64
CA LYS A 139 -2.83 29.20 -1.39
C LYS A 139 -3.14 30.45 -2.21
N LEU A 140 -4.38 30.96 -2.17
CA LEU A 140 -4.82 32.16 -2.88
C LEU A 140 -5.04 33.38 -1.95
N GLN A 141 -4.45 33.36 -0.75
CA GLN A 141 -4.44 34.49 0.18
C GLN A 141 -3.03 35.02 0.41
#